data_AF-A0A354NY06-F1
#
_entry.id   AF-A0A354NY06-F1
#
_cell.length_a   1.000
_cell.length_b   1.000
_cell.length_c   1.000
_cell.angle_alpha   90.00
_cell.angle_beta   90.00
_cell.angle_gamma   90.00
#
_symmetry.space_group_name_H-M   'P 1'
#
loop_
_entity.id
_entity.type
_entity.pdbx_description
1 polymer ?
#
loop_
_entity_poly.entity_id
_entity_poly.type
_entity_poly.pdbx_seq_one_letter_code
_entity_poly.pdbx_strand_id
1 'polypeptide(L)'
;MNTITLGNRHPVIMGVRYFLAHAPGLVRNGHKPSVDISRTPSVTEDIASHLRTFENAVGYPPNRAYLGDIFPDQLRDIDRPWFQHNGTSERRQRHGDIMPEAELLGMLKISDVFDSVWLEE
;
A
#
# COMPACT_ATOMS: atom_id res chain seq x y z
N MET A 1 -4.88 -8.44 -50.79
CA MET A 1 -4.21 -8.41 -49.47
C MET A 1 -4.05 -6.94 -49.09
N ASN A 2 -4.87 -6.45 -48.14
CA ASN A 2 -4.78 -5.07 -47.69
C ASN A 2 -3.68 -4.96 -46.63
N THR A 3 -2.55 -4.39 -47.02
CA THR A 3 -1.49 -3.97 -46.10
C THR A 3 -2.00 -2.77 -45.32
N ILE A 4 -2.31 -2.95 -44.04
CA ILE A 4 -2.63 -1.83 -43.15
C ILE A 4 -1.31 -1.06 -42.94
N THR A 5 -1.17 0.06 -43.62
CA THR A 5 -0.13 1.05 -43.33
C THR A 5 -0.40 1.62 -41.93
N LEU A 6 0.38 1.18 -40.94
CA LEU A 6 0.44 1.80 -39.63
C LEU A 6 1.00 3.22 -39.80
N GLY A 7 0.12 4.19 -40.04
CA GLY A 7 0.46 5.61 -39.91
C GLY A 7 1.09 5.88 -38.53
N ASN A 8 1.93 6.90 -38.45
CA ASN A 8 2.75 7.24 -37.29
C ASN A 8 1.91 7.37 -36.00
N ARG A 9 1.70 6.25 -35.30
CA ARG A 9 0.89 6.18 -34.07
C ARG A 9 1.84 6.32 -32.90
N HIS A 10 1.87 7.52 -32.34
CA HIS A 10 2.56 7.75 -31.08
C HIS A 10 1.78 7.09 -29.95
N PRO A 11 2.44 6.32 -29.05
CA PRO A 11 1.78 5.82 -27.86
C PRO A 11 1.30 7.01 -27.02
N VAL A 12 0.05 6.92 -26.55
CA VAL A 12 -0.55 7.92 -25.65
C VAL A 12 -1.00 7.23 -24.37
N ILE A 13 -0.86 7.92 -23.24
CA ILE A 13 -1.35 7.42 -21.95
C ILE A 13 -2.86 7.61 -21.90
N MET A 14 -3.60 6.49 -21.92
CA MET A 14 -5.06 6.49 -21.85
C MET A 14 -5.59 6.46 -20.41
N GLY A 15 -4.74 6.16 -19.43
CA GLY A 15 -5.13 6.10 -18.02
C GLY A 15 -3.94 5.80 -17.11
N VAL A 16 -4.11 6.17 -15.84
CA VAL A 16 -3.15 5.92 -14.77
C VAL A 16 -3.90 5.34 -13.58
N ARG A 17 -3.31 4.32 -12.97
CA ARG A 17 -3.72 3.72 -11.70
C ARG A 17 -2.47 3.50 -10.86
N TYR A 18 -2.60 3.59 -9.55
CA TYR A 18 -1.54 3.26 -8.61
C TYR A 18 -2.07 2.33 -7.52
N PHE A 19 -1.16 1.74 -6.75
CA PHE A 19 -1.52 1.03 -5.53
C PHE A 19 -0.85 1.70 -4.34
N LEU A 20 -1.48 1.57 -3.17
CA LEU A 20 -0.88 1.86 -1.87
C LEU A 20 -0.64 0.52 -1.17
N ALA A 21 0.61 0.13 -0.95
CA ALA A 21 0.89 -1.13 -0.27
C ALA A 21 0.71 -1.02 1.25
N HIS A 22 -0.06 -1.92 1.82
CA HIS A 22 -0.14 -2.14 3.24
C HIS A 22 0.82 -3.28 3.62
N ALA A 23 2.02 -2.93 4.10
CA ALA A 23 3.10 -3.87 4.41
C ALA A 23 3.54 -3.78 5.89
N PRO A 24 2.66 -4.18 6.84
CA PRO A 24 2.94 -4.08 8.27
C PRO A 24 4.17 -4.89 8.71
N GLY A 25 4.47 -6.03 8.08
CA GLY A 25 5.64 -6.85 8.37
C GLY A 25 6.99 -6.17 8.06
N LEU A 26 6.99 -5.12 7.25
CA LEU A 26 8.18 -4.31 6.96
C LEU A 26 8.46 -3.24 8.04
N VAL A 27 7.53 -2.96 8.96
CA VAL A 27 7.68 -1.90 9.97
C VAL A 27 8.92 -2.09 10.84
N ARG A 28 9.23 -3.32 11.24
CA ARG A 28 10.43 -3.65 12.04
C ARG A 28 11.76 -3.26 11.38
N ASN A 29 11.78 -3.10 10.07
CA ASN A 29 12.97 -2.72 9.30
C ASN A 29 13.20 -1.21 9.25
N GLY A 30 12.25 -0.40 9.74
CA GLY A 30 12.44 1.05 9.87
C GLY A 30 13.52 1.40 10.90
N HIS A 31 14.18 2.56 10.73
CA HIS A 31 15.32 2.96 11.57
C HIS A 31 15.02 2.96 13.08
N LYS A 32 13.87 3.52 13.50
CA LYS A 32 13.53 3.55 14.94
C LYS A 32 13.20 2.15 15.49
N PRO A 33 12.30 1.37 14.85
CA PRO A 33 12.09 -0.03 15.22
C PRO A 33 13.38 -0.86 15.30
N SER A 34 14.26 -0.76 14.30
CA SER A 34 15.50 -1.56 14.28
C SER A 34 16.46 -1.19 15.41
N VAL A 35 16.62 0.11 15.71
CA VAL A 35 17.40 0.58 16.86
C VAL A 35 16.79 0.11 18.18
N ASP A 36 15.48 0.21 18.35
CA ASP A 36 14.83 -0.18 19.60
C ASP A 36 14.89 -1.70 19.82
N ILE A 37 14.62 -2.50 18.80
CA ILE A 37 14.71 -3.96 18.85
C ILE A 37 16.16 -4.38 19.18
N SER A 38 17.17 -3.71 18.59
CA SER A 38 18.58 -4.02 18.90
C SER A 38 18.96 -3.77 20.37
N ARG A 39 18.31 -2.79 21.02
CA ARG A 39 18.54 -2.45 22.43
C ARG A 39 17.66 -3.28 23.38
N THR A 40 16.45 -3.60 22.95
CA THR A 40 15.42 -4.24 23.75
C THR A 40 14.57 -5.12 22.84
N PRO A 41 14.94 -6.42 22.67
CA PRO A 41 14.26 -7.32 21.75
C PRO A 41 12.75 -7.50 22.02
N SER A 42 12.31 -7.39 23.27
CA SER A 42 10.90 -7.51 23.67
C SER A 42 9.99 -6.39 23.14
N VAL A 43 10.57 -5.32 22.55
CA VAL A 43 9.80 -4.28 21.86
C VAL A 43 9.17 -4.82 20.57
N THR A 44 9.63 -5.98 20.08
CA THR A 44 9.07 -6.64 18.89
C THR A 44 7.59 -6.96 19.08
N GLU A 45 7.21 -7.53 20.23
CA GLU A 45 5.84 -7.87 20.57
C GLU A 45 4.97 -6.61 20.73
N ASP A 46 5.52 -5.56 21.32
CA ASP A 46 4.86 -4.26 21.43
C ASP A 46 4.59 -3.67 20.04
N ILE A 47 5.57 -3.69 19.14
CA ILE A 47 5.37 -3.23 17.75
C ILE A 47 4.30 -4.07 17.07
N ALA A 48 4.39 -5.40 17.16
CA ALA A 48 3.46 -6.32 16.52
C ALA A 48 2.01 -6.09 16.96
N SER A 49 1.79 -5.86 18.26
CA SER A 49 0.46 -5.59 18.82
C SER A 49 -0.16 -4.26 18.36
N HIS A 50 0.66 -3.33 17.86
CA HIS A 50 0.21 -2.03 17.34
C HIS A 50 0.16 -1.97 15.81
N LEU A 51 0.49 -3.06 15.10
CA LEU A 51 0.33 -3.11 13.66
C LEU A 51 -1.15 -3.02 13.29
N ARG A 52 -1.44 -2.15 12.33
CA ARG A 52 -2.80 -1.96 11.84
C ARG A 52 -3.19 -3.15 10.96
N THR A 53 -4.42 -3.63 11.10
CA THR A 53 -4.98 -4.64 10.19
C THR A 53 -5.22 -4.07 8.79
N PHE A 54 -5.35 -4.94 7.80
CA PHE A 54 -5.65 -4.52 6.42
C PHE A 54 -6.97 -3.74 6.33
N GLU A 55 -8.02 -4.21 7.00
CA GLU A 55 -9.35 -3.59 7.00
C GLU A 55 -9.29 -2.18 7.60
N ASN A 56 -8.56 -2.01 8.70
CA ASN A 56 -8.35 -0.70 9.30
C ASN A 56 -7.53 0.22 8.38
N ALA A 57 -6.57 -0.32 7.62
CA ALA A 57 -5.81 0.46 6.65
C ALA A 57 -6.66 0.89 5.45
N VAL A 58 -7.57 0.03 4.97
CA VAL A 58 -8.54 0.34 3.91
C VAL A 58 -9.49 1.47 4.37
N GLY A 59 -9.93 1.40 5.62
CA GLY A 59 -10.85 2.37 6.24
C GLY A 59 -10.21 3.69 6.68
N TYR A 60 -8.88 3.80 6.66
CA TYR A 60 -8.16 4.96 7.16
C TYR A 60 -8.41 6.20 6.27
N PRO A 61 -8.96 7.32 6.79
CA PRO A 61 -9.38 8.44 5.95
C PRO A 61 -8.30 9.01 5.03
N PRO A 62 -7.03 9.17 5.45
CA PRO A 62 -5.96 9.59 4.54
C PRO A 62 -5.69 8.61 3.39
N ASN A 63 -5.81 7.29 3.63
CA ASN A 63 -5.67 6.30 2.55
C ASN A 63 -6.84 6.39 1.58
N ARG A 64 -8.07 6.58 2.10
CA ARG A 64 -9.28 6.82 1.30
C ARG A 64 -9.15 8.08 0.44
N ALA A 65 -8.64 9.16 1.01
CA ALA A 65 -8.37 10.40 0.27
C ALA A 65 -7.30 10.21 -0.81
N TYR A 66 -6.21 9.51 -0.48
CA TYR A 66 -5.15 9.20 -1.44
C TYR A 66 -5.65 8.35 -2.61
N LEU A 67 -6.54 7.39 -2.37
CA LEU A 67 -7.07 6.49 -3.38
C LEU A 67 -8.29 7.03 -4.12
N GLY A 68 -8.82 8.18 -3.70
CA GLY A 68 -9.87 8.94 -4.40
C GLY A 68 -11.30 8.56 -4.02
N ASP A 69 -11.52 7.99 -2.84
CA ASP A 69 -12.85 7.76 -2.27
C ASP A 69 -13.46 9.05 -1.70
N ILE A 70 -12.63 9.88 -1.07
CA ILE A 70 -12.98 11.22 -0.58
C ILE A 70 -11.99 12.26 -1.11
N PHE A 71 -12.41 13.53 -1.18
CA PHE A 71 -11.50 14.63 -1.49
C PHE A 71 -10.59 14.96 -0.30
N PRO A 72 -9.35 15.39 -0.52
CA PRO A 72 -8.43 15.77 0.56
C PRO A 72 -8.99 16.83 1.51
N ASP A 73 -9.80 17.79 1.02
CA ASP A 73 -10.39 18.82 1.87
C ASP A 73 -11.43 18.28 2.86
N GLN A 74 -12.09 17.16 2.55
CA GLN A 74 -13.04 16.50 3.46
C GLN A 74 -12.34 15.90 4.69
N LEU A 75 -11.01 15.74 4.68
CA LEU A 75 -10.27 15.35 5.88
C LEU A 75 -10.29 16.42 6.97
N ARG A 76 -10.60 17.68 6.63
CA ARG A 76 -10.72 18.78 7.60
C ARG A 76 -11.97 18.66 8.47
N ASP A 77 -12.98 17.94 7.97
CA ASP A 77 -14.25 17.69 8.66
C ASP A 77 -14.19 16.45 9.57
N ILE A 78 -13.04 15.75 9.61
CA ILE A 78 -12.80 14.58 10.44
C ILE A 78 -11.89 14.98 11.60
N ASP A 79 -12.37 14.72 12.83
CA ASP A 79 -11.63 15.00 14.04
C ASP A 79 -10.25 14.32 14.05
N ARG A 80 -9.30 15.00 14.69
CA ARG A 80 -7.94 14.50 14.87
C ARG A 80 -7.80 13.88 16.27
N PRO A 81 -7.01 12.80 16.42
CA PRO A 81 -6.14 12.23 15.38
C PRO A 81 -6.85 11.20 14.49
N TRP A 82 -6.59 11.26 13.17
CA TRP A 82 -7.27 10.42 12.18
C TRP A 82 -7.09 8.92 12.38
N PHE A 83 -6.03 8.47 13.06
CA PHE A 83 -5.81 7.03 13.29
C PHE A 83 -6.86 6.39 14.21
N GLN A 84 -7.69 7.19 14.88
CA GLN A 84 -8.83 6.73 15.68
C GLN A 84 -10.10 6.54 14.85
N HIS A 85 -10.10 7.00 13.59
CA HIS A 85 -11.24 6.91 12.69
C HIS A 85 -10.95 5.87 11.62
N ASN A 86 -11.61 4.73 11.69
CA ASN A 86 -11.63 3.74 10.60
C ASN A 86 -13.06 3.66 10.08
N GLY A 87 -13.24 3.92 8.79
CA GLY A 87 -14.54 3.82 8.12
C GLY A 87 -14.68 2.52 7.33
N THR A 88 -15.89 2.23 6.85
CA THR A 88 -16.09 1.23 5.80
C THR A 88 -15.55 1.79 4.49
N SER A 89 -14.74 1.01 3.78
CA SER A 89 -14.20 1.40 2.48
C SER A 89 -13.90 0.15 1.65
N GLU A 90 -13.87 0.32 0.33
CA GLU A 90 -13.52 -0.73 -0.60
C GLU A 90 -12.03 -0.72 -0.89
N ARG A 91 -11.48 -1.92 -1.13
CA ARG A 91 -10.09 -2.10 -1.53
C ARG A 91 -9.74 -1.28 -2.79
N ARG A 92 -10.63 -1.28 -3.79
CA ARG A 92 -10.43 -0.61 -5.09
C ARG A 92 -11.22 0.69 -5.11
N GLN A 93 -10.57 1.76 -5.52
CA GLN A 93 -11.09 3.12 -5.51
C GLN A 93 -10.78 3.81 -6.84
N ARG A 94 -11.23 5.07 -6.96
CA ARG A 94 -11.16 5.83 -8.22
C ARG A 94 -9.76 5.88 -8.84
N HIS A 95 -8.72 6.04 -8.03
CA HIS A 95 -7.35 6.22 -8.53
C HIS A 95 -6.47 4.98 -8.42
N GLY A 96 -6.91 3.96 -7.69
CA GLY A 96 -6.05 2.86 -7.34
C GLY A 96 -6.66 1.88 -6.36
N ASP A 97 -5.84 1.00 -5.81
CA ASP A 97 -6.22 0.09 -4.75
C ASP A 97 -5.22 0.09 -3.59
N ILE A 98 -5.66 -0.38 -2.44
CA ILE A 98 -4.76 -0.75 -1.35
C ILE A 98 -4.37 -2.22 -1.49
N MET A 99 -3.06 -2.47 -1.61
CA MET A 99 -2.51 -3.80 -1.87
C MET A 99 -2.13 -4.48 -0.55
N PRO A 100 -2.60 -5.71 -0.28
CA PRO A 100 -2.16 -6.51 0.86
C PRO A 100 -0.66 -6.84 0.80
N GLU A 101 -0.02 -7.02 1.96
CA GLU A 101 1.41 -7.35 2.06
C GLU A 101 1.79 -8.62 1.27
N ALA A 102 0.97 -9.67 1.34
CA ALA A 102 1.24 -10.92 0.62
C ALA A 102 1.29 -10.71 -0.91
N GLU A 103 0.46 -9.83 -1.46
CA GLU A 103 0.49 -9.49 -2.88
C GLU A 103 1.73 -8.66 -3.24
N LEU A 104 2.13 -7.72 -2.37
CA LEU A 104 3.38 -6.98 -2.55
C LEU A 104 4.59 -7.93 -2.58
N LEU A 105 4.68 -8.86 -1.61
CA LEU A 105 5.76 -9.84 -1.53
C LEU A 105 5.76 -10.79 -2.74
N GLY A 106 4.58 -11.21 -3.21
CA GLY A 106 4.45 -11.98 -4.44
C GLY A 106 4.94 -11.22 -5.68
N MET A 107 4.59 -9.95 -5.81
CA MET A 107 5.07 -9.08 -6.89
C MET A 107 6.59 -8.90 -6.85
N LEU A 108 7.17 -8.75 -5.66
CA LEU A 108 8.61 -8.70 -5.47
C LEU A 108 9.26 -10.01 -5.93
N LYS A 109 8.72 -11.17 -5.53
CA LYS A 109 9.24 -12.48 -5.97
C LYS A 109 9.17 -12.65 -7.50
N ILE A 110 8.07 -12.26 -8.13
CA ILE A 110 7.91 -12.35 -9.59
C ILE A 110 8.93 -11.46 -10.31
N SER A 111 9.29 -10.32 -9.72
CA SER A 111 10.21 -9.35 -10.32
C SER A 111 11.69 -9.65 -10.03
N ASP A 112 11.97 -10.66 -9.20
CA ASP A 112 13.29 -10.94 -8.67
C ASP A 112 14.12 -11.80 -9.63
N VAL A 113 14.84 -11.13 -10.53
CA VAL A 113 15.73 -11.76 -11.52
C VAL A 113 16.95 -12.44 -10.87
N PHE A 114 17.27 -12.10 -9.62
CA PHE A 114 18.47 -12.56 -8.91
C PHE A 114 18.20 -13.61 -7.84
N ASP A 115 16.95 -14.08 -7.70
CA ASP A 115 16.54 -15.11 -6.74
C ASP A 115 16.92 -14.80 -5.28
N SER A 116 16.82 -13.52 -4.92
CA SER A 116 17.07 -12.99 -3.57
C SER A 116 15.86 -13.09 -2.62
N VAL A 117 14.64 -13.26 -3.14
CA VAL A 117 13.40 -13.33 -2.37
C VAL A 117 12.95 -14.78 -2.24
N TRP A 118 12.75 -15.23 -1.00
CA TRP A 118 12.25 -16.57 -0.68
C TRP A 118 10.98 -16.42 0.15
N LEU A 119 9.92 -17.11 -0.25
CA LEU A 119 8.63 -17.11 0.45
C LEU A 119 8.44 -18.47 1.12
N GLU A 120 8.11 -18.46 2.40
CA GLU A 120 7.91 -19.64 3.24
C GLU A 120 6.51 -19.60 3.86
N GLU A 121 6.02 -20.75 4.32
CA GLU A 121 4.71 -20.91 5.00
C GLU A 121 4.72 -20.40 6.45
#